data_AF-A0A6N7RSB6-F1
#
_entry.id   AF-A0A6N7RSB6-F1
#
_cell.length_a   1.000
_cell.length_b   1.000
_cell.length_c   1.000
_cell.angle_alpha   90.00
_cell.angle_beta   90.00
_cell.angle_gamma   90.00
#
_symmetry.space_group_name_H-M   'P 1'
#
loop_
_entity.id
_entity.type
_entity.pdbx_description
1 polymer ?
#
loop_
_entity_poly.entity_id
_entity_poly.type
_entity_poly.pdbx_seq_one_letter_code
_entity_poly.pdbx_strand_id
1 'polypeptide(L)'
;MARTTVGQSDAGPPLGFEDEALRLEGRREVRVEERVGVLGFSCSGGVAETLAALEEELCAKGWSGVRSGEEGAESFVKGSGRYRWLFVACAGVGESTSVVVRYTTEEGA
;
A
#
# COMPACT_ATOMS: atom_id res chain seq x y z
N MET A 1 -13.15 -21.69 12.41
CA MET A 1 -12.16 -20.78 11.79
C MET A 1 -12.22 -19.45 12.53
N ALA A 2 -11.18 -19.12 13.29
CA ALA A 2 -11.14 -17.89 14.06
C ALA A 2 -10.96 -16.71 13.09
N ARG A 3 -11.99 -15.87 12.99
CA ARG A 3 -11.92 -14.59 12.29
C ARG A 3 -11.11 -13.68 13.21
N THR A 4 -9.80 -13.63 13.02
CA THR A 4 -8.94 -12.70 13.76
C THR A 4 -9.33 -11.30 13.32
N THR A 5 -10.16 -10.62 14.12
CA THR A 5 -10.34 -9.18 14.06
C THR A 5 -9.00 -8.55 14.44
N VAL A 6 -8.12 -8.37 13.46
CA VAL A 6 -6.97 -7.48 13.57
C VAL A 6 -7.53 -6.10 13.89
N GLY A 7 -7.10 -5.56 15.03
CA GLY A 7 -7.61 -4.34 15.63
C GLY A 7 -7.67 -3.19 14.63
N GLN A 8 -8.77 -2.45 14.69
CA GLN A 8 -8.84 -1.11 14.14
C GLN A 8 -7.87 -0.26 14.95
N SER A 9 -6.70 0.07 14.38
CA SER A 9 -5.96 1.23 14.85
C SER A 9 -6.68 2.45 14.31
N ASP A 10 -7.31 3.21 15.21
CA ASP A 10 -7.91 4.53 14.96
C ASP A 10 -6.85 5.62 14.67
N ALA A 11 -5.57 5.24 14.73
CA ALA A 11 -4.48 6.07 14.25
C ALA A 11 -4.58 6.15 12.71
N GLY A 12 -4.75 7.37 12.22
CA GLY A 12 -4.73 7.67 10.79
C GLY A 12 -3.42 7.25 10.12
N PRO A 13 -3.26 7.51 8.82
CA PRO A 13 -2.03 7.18 8.11
C PRO A 13 -0.80 7.74 8.81
N PRO A 14 0.34 7.05 8.69
CA PRO A 14 1.60 7.55 9.23
C PRO A 14 1.89 8.94 8.67
N LEU A 15 2.50 9.81 9.49
CA LEU A 15 2.70 11.21 9.13
C LEU A 15 3.44 11.34 7.78
N GLY A 16 2.79 12.02 6.82
CA GLY A 16 3.33 12.29 5.49
C GLY A 16 3.15 11.16 4.48
N PHE A 17 2.57 10.02 4.86
CA PHE A 17 2.40 8.87 3.96
C PHE A 17 1.52 9.20 2.74
N GLU A 18 0.39 9.88 2.95
CA GLU A 18 -0.53 10.20 1.83
C GLU A 18 0.04 11.22 0.85
N ASP A 19 0.91 12.11 1.34
CA ASP A 19 1.61 13.08 0.49
C ASP A 19 2.70 12.38 -0.34
N GLU A 20 3.47 11.50 0.30
CA GLU A 20 4.62 10.86 -0.32
C GLU A 20 4.33 9.59 -1.11
N ALA A 21 3.34 8.79 -0.73
CA ALA A 21 3.07 7.45 -1.24
C ALA A 21 1.65 7.30 -1.82
N LEU A 22 0.63 6.98 -1.00
CA LEU A 22 -0.71 6.66 -1.50
C LEU A 22 -1.79 7.40 -0.70
N ARG A 23 -2.68 8.09 -1.39
CA ARG A 23 -3.86 8.75 -0.82
C ARG A 23 -4.89 7.72 -0.39
N LEU A 24 -5.31 7.77 0.87
CA LEU A 24 -6.26 6.80 1.42
C LEU A 24 -7.71 7.28 1.36
N GLU A 25 -7.93 8.54 0.99
CA GLU A 25 -9.26 9.07 0.72
C GLU A 25 -10.01 8.20 -0.30
N GLY A 26 -11.24 7.81 0.03
CA GLY A 26 -12.08 6.94 -0.81
C GLY A 26 -11.76 5.44 -0.72
N ARG A 27 -10.69 5.02 -0.03
CA ARG A 27 -10.37 3.60 0.18
C ARG A 27 -11.16 3.02 1.35
N ARG A 28 -11.47 1.72 1.27
CA ARG A 28 -12.27 1.02 2.29
C ARG A 28 -11.37 0.22 3.22
N GLU A 29 -11.86 -0.04 4.44
CA GLU A 29 -11.21 -0.95 5.40
C GLU A 29 -9.72 -0.66 5.64
N VAL A 30 -9.35 0.62 5.66
CA VAL A 30 -7.97 1.04 5.89
C VAL A 30 -7.50 0.55 7.26
N ARG A 31 -6.35 -0.12 7.29
CA ARG A 31 -5.67 -0.60 8.50
C ARG A 31 -4.21 -0.22 8.43
N VAL A 32 -3.66 0.24 9.55
CA VAL A 32 -2.26 0.64 9.66
C VAL A 32 -1.63 -0.04 10.87
N GLU A 33 -0.49 -0.67 10.66
CA GLU A 33 0.42 -1.15 11.69
C GLU A 33 1.78 -0.47 11.48
N GLU A 34 1.95 0.70 12.12
CA GLU A 34 3.13 1.53 11.97
C GLU A 34 4.41 0.84 12.45
N ARG A 35 4.32 -0.01 13.49
CA ARG A 35 5.48 -0.69 14.06
C ARG A 35 6.18 -1.65 13.10
N VAL A 36 5.44 -2.20 12.14
CA VAL A 36 5.98 -3.14 11.15
C VAL A 36 5.97 -2.56 9.74
N GLY A 37 5.59 -1.29 9.60
CA GLY A 37 5.51 -0.59 8.34
C GLY A 37 4.51 -1.20 7.37
N VAL A 38 3.33 -1.60 7.84
CA VAL A 38 2.31 -2.23 7.00
C VAL A 38 1.02 -1.42 7.01
N LEU A 39 0.45 -1.25 5.83
CA LEU A 39 -0.82 -0.58 5.58
C LEU A 39 -1.66 -1.46 4.66
N GLY A 40 -2.94 -1.62 4.96
CA GLY A 40 -3.87 -2.40 4.15
C GLY A 40 -5.15 -1.64 3.88
N PHE A 41 -5.77 -1.87 2.73
CA PHE A 41 -7.07 -1.30 2.37
C PHE A 41 -7.72 -2.14 1.26
N SER A 42 -9.01 -1.89 1.02
CA SER A 42 -9.79 -2.53 -0.04
C SER A 42 -10.17 -1.50 -1.12
N CYS A 43 -10.02 -1.91 -2.38
CA CYS A 43 -10.46 -1.18 -3.57
C CYS A 43 -11.54 -1.98 -4.31
N SER A 44 -12.44 -1.29 -5.00
CA SER A 44 -13.37 -1.94 -5.93
C SER A 44 -12.66 -2.16 -7.28
N GLY A 45 -12.96 -3.27 -7.96
CA GLY A 45 -12.37 -3.60 -9.26
C GLY A 45 -11.34 -4.74 -9.21
N GLY A 46 -10.77 -5.05 -10.38
CA GLY A 46 -9.83 -6.15 -10.56
C GLY A 46 -8.44 -5.88 -10.02
N VAL A 47 -7.69 -6.96 -9.75
CA VAL A 47 -6.31 -6.90 -9.24
C VAL A 47 -5.39 -6.11 -10.17
N ALA A 48 -5.46 -6.40 -11.47
CA ALA A 48 -4.59 -5.76 -12.48
C ALA A 48 -4.89 -4.25 -12.62
N GLU A 49 -6.17 -3.88 -12.69
CA GLU A 49 -6.59 -2.48 -12.76
C GLU A 49 -6.20 -1.71 -11.50
N THR A 50 -6.39 -2.34 -10.33
CA THR A 50 -6.00 -1.75 -9.03
C THR A 50 -4.50 -1.53 -8.97
N LEU A 51 -3.69 -2.53 -9.35
CA LEU A 51 -2.24 -2.40 -9.32
C LEU A 51 -1.75 -1.31 -10.30
N ALA A 52 -2.31 -1.25 -11.51
CA ALA A 52 -1.97 -0.21 -12.48
C ALA A 52 -2.31 1.20 -11.98
N ALA A 53 -3.46 1.37 -11.33
CA ALA A 53 -3.84 2.65 -10.73
C ALA A 53 -2.89 3.07 -9.58
N LEU A 54 -2.45 2.10 -8.76
CA LEU A 54 -1.47 2.35 -7.70
C LEU A 54 -0.09 2.68 -8.26
N GLU A 55 0.36 2.00 -9.32
CA GLU A 55 1.60 2.31 -10.03
C GLU A 55 1.58 3.73 -10.59
N GLU A 56 0.50 4.16 -11.23
CA GLU A 56 0.35 5.51 -11.78
C GLU A 56 0.44 6.58 -10.67
N GLU A 57 -0.27 6.38 -9.55
CA GLU A 57 -0.23 7.30 -8.42
C GLU A 57 1.17 7.41 -7.81
N LEU A 58 1.85 6.27 -7.64
CA LEU A 58 3.21 6.21 -7.12
C LEU A 58 4.20 6.89 -8.09
N CYS A 59 4.10 6.62 -9.40
CA CYS A 59 4.92 7.28 -10.41
C CYS A 59 4.73 8.81 -10.39
N ALA A 60 3.49 9.29 -10.24
CA ALA A 60 3.20 10.72 -10.13
C ALA A 60 3.84 11.38 -8.90
N LYS A 61 4.13 10.59 -7.85
CA LYS A 61 4.82 11.02 -6.62
C LYS A 61 6.33 10.76 -6.63
N GLY A 62 6.89 10.37 -7.78
CA GLY A 62 8.33 10.18 -7.99
C GLY A 62 8.86 8.81 -7.57
N TRP A 63 7.98 7.84 -7.37
CA TRP A 63 8.38 6.44 -7.19
C TRP A 63 8.74 5.80 -8.52
N SER A 64 9.63 4.81 -8.48
CA SER A 64 9.97 3.96 -9.61
C SER A 64 9.61 2.51 -9.30
N GLY A 65 8.77 1.90 -10.14
CA GLY A 65 8.42 0.49 -10.06
C GLY A 65 9.60 -0.41 -10.39
N VAL A 66 9.78 -1.45 -9.59
CA VAL A 66 10.75 -2.53 -9.78
C VAL A 66 9.95 -3.81 -9.86
N ARG A 67 9.78 -4.30 -11.08
CA ARG A 67 9.01 -5.51 -11.35
C ARG A 67 9.59 -6.70 -10.61
N SER A 68 8.81 -7.24 -9.68
CA SER A 68 9.17 -8.45 -8.92
C SER A 68 8.97 -9.73 -9.74
N GLY A 69 8.29 -9.66 -10.89
CA GLY A 69 7.97 -10.81 -11.74
C GLY A 69 6.80 -11.66 -11.23
N GLU A 70 6.21 -11.28 -10.11
CA GLU A 70 5.01 -11.90 -9.54
C GLU A 70 3.76 -11.12 -9.97
N GLU A 71 2.73 -11.82 -10.45
CA GLU A 71 1.48 -11.19 -10.85
C GLU A 71 0.75 -10.65 -9.61
N GLY A 72 0.39 -9.37 -9.63
CA GLY A 72 -0.34 -8.73 -8.54
C GLY A 72 0.54 -8.17 -7.42
N ALA A 73 1.87 -8.24 -7.53
CA ALA A 73 2.77 -7.64 -6.54
C ALA A 73 3.94 -6.89 -7.20
N GLU A 74 4.28 -5.73 -6.64
CA GLU A 74 5.36 -4.88 -7.16
C GLU A 74 6.06 -4.11 -6.05
N SER A 75 7.38 -3.96 -6.20
CA SER A 75 8.20 -3.12 -5.33
C SER A 75 8.38 -1.74 -5.95
N PHE A 76 8.41 -0.69 -5.14
CA PHE A 76 8.66 0.66 -5.59
C PHE A 76 9.78 1.29 -4.77
N VAL A 77 10.64 2.08 -5.41
CA VAL A 77 11.73 2.81 -4.77
C VAL A 77 11.60 4.31 -5.00
N LYS A 78 12.02 5.11 -4.02
CA LYS A 78 12.06 6.56 -4.13
C LYS A 78 13.41 7.11 -3.71
N GLY A 79 13.98 7.98 -4.56
CA GLY A 79 15.32 8.54 -4.37
C GLY A 79 15.42 9.63 -3.29
N SER A 80 14.29 10.12 -2.78
CA SER A 80 14.22 11.18 -1.75
C SER A 80 12.93 11.09 -0.94
N GLY A 81 12.90 11.72 0.23
CA GLY A 81 11.75 11.73 1.13
C GLY A 81 11.86 10.72 2.28
N ARG A 82 10.84 10.69 3.14
CA ARG A 82 10.84 9.82 4.32
C ARG A 82 10.71 8.36 3.93
N TYR A 83 9.85 8.05 2.96
CA TYR A 83 9.59 6.69 2.50
C TYR A 83 10.51 6.37 1.33
N ARG A 84 11.28 5.30 1.46
CA ARG A 84 12.32 4.94 0.48
C ARG A 84 11.97 3.72 -0.34
N TRP A 85 11.18 2.81 0.23
CA TRP A 85 10.76 1.60 -0.43
C TRP A 85 9.33 1.24 -0.06
N LEU A 86 8.59 0.73 -1.03
CA LEU A 86 7.26 0.14 -0.87
C LEU A 86 7.24 -1.23 -1.51
N PHE A 87 6.43 -2.13 -0.97
CA PHE A 87 5.98 -3.34 -1.62
C PHE A 87 4.47 -3.37 -1.57
N VAL A 88 3.86 -3.37 -2.75
CA VAL A 88 2.41 -3.40 -2.93
C VAL A 88 2.04 -4.80 -3.40
N ALA A 89 1.10 -5.43 -2.70
CA ALA A 89 0.52 -6.70 -3.09
C ALA A 89 -1.00 -6.58 -3.15
N CYS A 90 -1.57 -6.97 -4.28
CA CYS A 90 -2.99 -6.93 -4.58
C CYS A 90 -3.53 -8.36 -4.69
N ALA A 91 -4.60 -8.65 -3.95
CA ALA A 91 -5.27 -9.94 -3.97
C ALA A 91 -6.78 -9.76 -4.19
N GLY A 92 -7.35 -10.52 -5.12
CA GLY A 92 -8.79 -10.49 -5.38
C GLY A 92 -9.59 -11.12 -4.24
N VAL A 93 -10.64 -10.43 -3.79
CA VAL A 93 -11.58 -10.88 -2.76
C VAL A 93 -13.01 -10.58 -3.23
N GLY A 94 -13.64 -11.58 -3.86
CA GLY A 94 -14.96 -11.41 -4.47
C GLY A 94 -14.92 -10.36 -5.59
N GLU A 95 -15.72 -9.30 -5.46
CA GLU A 95 -15.80 -8.18 -6.41
C GLU A 95 -14.86 -7.01 -6.04
N SER A 96 -13.96 -7.22 -5.08
CA SER A 96 -13.03 -6.21 -4.59
C SER A 96 -11.60 -6.73 -4.63
N THR A 97 -10.64 -5.83 -4.55
CA THR A 97 -9.23 -6.14 -4.41
C THR A 97 -8.75 -5.67 -3.03
N SER A 98 -8.21 -6.59 -2.25
CA SER A 98 -7.47 -6.29 -1.02
C SER A 98 -6.06 -5.89 -1.41
N VAL A 99 -5.58 -4.78 -0.87
CA VAL A 99 -4.22 -4.28 -1.10
C VAL A 99 -3.48 -4.24 0.22
N VAL A 100 -2.26 -4.77 0.21
CA VAL A 100 -1.30 -4.67 1.30
C VAL A 100 -0.10 -3.89 0.79
N VAL A 101 0.28 -2.87 1.54
CA VAL A 101 1.43 -2.03 1.29
C VAL A 101 2.37 -2.19 2.47
N ARG A 102 3.55 -2.72 2.21
CA ARG A 102 4.66 -2.66 3.15
C ARG A 102 5.55 -1.47 2.79
N TYR A 103 6.00 -0.71 3.75
CA TYR A 103 6.87 0.44 3.55
C TYR A 103 8.06 0.41 4.49
N THR A 104 9.17 1.00 4.04
CA THR A 104 10.29 1.34 4.91
C THR A 104 10.62 2.81 4.76
N THR A 105 11.04 3.41 5.87
CA THR A 105 11.50 4.79 5.92
C THR A 105 13.03 4.84 5.81
N GLU A 106 13.57 6.05 5.61
CA GLU A 106 15.01 6.31 5.60
C GLU A 106 15.73 5.80 6.86
N GLU A 107 15.06 5.81 8.02
CA GLU A 107 15.67 5.41 9.30
C GLU A 107 15.79 3.88 9.48
N GLY A 108 15.28 3.08 8.53
CA GLY A 108 15.12 1.64 8.72
C GLY A 108 13.92 1.31 9.60
N ALA A 109 13.42 0.08 9.48
CA ALA A 109 12.22 -0.39 10.18
C ALA A 109 12.41 -0.54 11.69
#